data_AF-A0A932Q106-F1
#
_entry.id   AF-A0A932Q106-F1
#
_cell.length_a   1.000
_cell.length_b   1.000
_cell.length_c   1.000
_cell.angle_alpha   90.00
_cell.angle_beta   90.00
_cell.angle_gamma   90.00
#
_symmetry.space_group_name_H-M   'P 1'
#
loop_
_entity.id
_entity.type
_entity.pdbx_description
1 polymer ?
#
loop_
_entity_poly.entity_id
_entity_poly.type
_entity_poly.pdbx_seq_one_letter_code
_entity_poly.pdbx_strand_id
1 'polypeptide(L)' 'MELKVQAGDVAAFQGDGIVVNLFENASTPGDAAGAVDKTLGGLLTKLIASGDVKGKFGNTTIVHTL' A
#
# COMPACT_ATOMS: atom_id res chain seq x y z
N MET A 1 -11.99 21.29 -3.69
CA MET A 1 -10.93 20.33 -3.32
C MET A 1 -9.85 21.11 -2.61
N GLU A 2 -9.50 20.72 -1.39
CA GLU A 2 -8.39 21.31 -0.64
C GLU A 2 -7.21 20.32 -0.69
N LEU A 3 -6.00 20.82 -0.97
CA LEU A 3 -4.79 20.02 -1.06
C LEU A 3 -3.76 20.55 -0.06
N LYS A 4 -3.13 19.64 0.67
CA LYS A 4 -2.02 19.93 1.58
C LYS A 4 -0.87 18.99 1.28
N VAL A 5 0.35 19.51 1.38
CA VAL A 5 1.58 18.73 1.24
C VAL A 5 2.27 18.71 2.60
N GLN A 6 2.59 17.52 3.08
CA GLN A 6 3.30 17.30 4.33
C GLN A 6 4.42 16.29 4.11
N ALA A 7 5.58 16.52 4.73
CA ALA A 7 6.64 15.53 4.82
C ALA A 7 6.43 14.67 6.08
N GLY A 8 6.54 13.36 5.95
CA GLY A 8 6.36 12.43 7.06
C GLY A 8 6.39 10.97 6.61
N ASP A 9 6.26 10.06 7.56
CA ASP A 9 6.10 8.63 7.31
C ASP A 9 4.63 8.33 6.98
N VAL A 10 4.39 7.76 5.80
CA VAL A 10 3.06 7.35 5.35
C VAL A 10 2.44 6.31 6.28
N ALA A 11 3.24 5.46 6.92
CA ALA A 11 2.76 4.43 7.84
C ALA A 11 2.29 5.02 9.18
N ALA A 12 2.65 6.27 9.49
CA ALA A 12 2.21 7.00 10.66
C ALA A 12 1.07 7.99 10.37
N PHE A 13 0.61 8.08 9.12
CA PHE A 13 -0.47 8.98 8.73
C PHE A 13 -1.80 8.58 9.39
N GLN A 14 -2.49 9.55 9.97
CA GLN A 14 -3.80 9.35 10.58
C GLN A 14 -4.87 9.98 9.70
N GLY A 15 -5.72 9.15 9.10
CA GLY A 15 -6.83 9.56 8.26
C GLY A 15 -7.66 8.35 7.83
N ASP A 16 -8.64 8.59 6.96
CA ASP A 16 -9.59 7.54 6.54
C ASP A 16 -8.96 6.46 5.66
N GLY A 17 -7.82 6.75 5.03
CA GLY A 17 -7.11 5.81 4.19
C GLY A 17 -5.81 6.37 3.63
N ILE A 18 -5.01 5.44 3.09
CA ILE A 18 -3.74 5.74 2.43
C ILE A 18 -3.72 5.07 1.06
N VAL A 19 -3.07 5.72 0.10
CA VAL A 19 -2.87 5.19 -1.26
C VAL A 19 -1.38 5.05 -1.50
N VAL A 20 -0.94 3.84 -1.80
CA VAL A 20 0.45 3.51 -2.13
C VAL A 20 0.50 2.78 -3.46
N ASN A 21 1.59 2.95 -4.20
CA ASN A 21 1.79 2.28 -5.48
C ASN A 21 2.35 0.86 -5.30
N LEU A 22 2.08 0.00 -6.28
CA LEU A 22 2.74 -1.29 -6.45
C LEU A 22 3.05 -1.50 -7.93
N PHE A 23 4.27 -1.93 -8.24
CA PHE A 23 4.69 -2.25 -9.61
C PHE A 23 4.27 -3.65 -10.03
N GLU A 24 4.08 -3.83 -11.34
CA GLU A 24 3.73 -5.13 -11.89
C GLU A 24 4.80 -6.17 -11.61
N ASN A 25 4.38 -7.38 -11.24
CA ASN A 25 5.26 -8.52 -10.92
C ASN A 25 6.23 -8.28 -9.74
N ALA A 26 6.02 -7.24 -8.92
CA ALA A 26 6.73 -7.10 -7.67
C ALA A 26 6.41 -8.30 -6.76
N SER A 27 7.43 -8.92 -6.17
CA SER A 27 7.26 -10.03 -5.21
C SER A 27 6.93 -9.56 -3.81
N THR A 28 7.33 -8.33 -3.47
CA THR A 28 7.05 -7.66 -2.20
C THR A 28 6.82 -6.16 -2.44
N PRO A 29 6.08 -5.47 -1.56
CA PRO A 29 5.91 -4.03 -1.65
C PRO A 29 7.20 -3.29 -1.27
N GLY A 30 7.58 -2.29 -2.07
CA GLY A 30 8.77 -1.46 -1.86
C GLY A 30 8.47 -0.11 -1.20
N ASP A 31 9.51 0.57 -0.73
CA ASP A 31 9.47 1.95 -0.22
C ASP A 31 8.31 2.22 0.76
N ALA A 32 7.45 3.18 0.42
CA ALA A 32 6.26 3.56 1.17
C ALA A 32 5.28 2.39 1.36
N ALA A 33 5.03 1.60 0.31
CA ALA A 33 4.15 0.44 0.40
C ALA A 33 4.73 -0.64 1.33
N GLY A 34 6.06 -0.80 1.33
CA GLY A 34 6.77 -1.71 2.23
C GLY A 34 6.72 -1.28 3.70
N ALA A 35 6.78 0.03 3.97
CA ALA A 35 6.59 0.57 5.32
C ALA A 35 5.18 0.27 5.85
N VAL A 36 4.16 0.48 5.01
CA VAL A 36 2.76 0.17 5.32
C VAL A 36 2.57 -1.33 5.56
N ASP A 37 3.12 -2.18 4.69
CA ASP A 37 3.00 -3.64 4.82
C ASP A 37 3.56 -4.15 6.16
N LYS A 38 4.67 -3.58 6.64
CA LYS A 38 5.24 -3.91 7.96
C LYS A 38 4.27 -3.60 9.09
N THR A 39 3.61 -2.44 9.05
CA THR A 39 2.59 -2.05 10.05
C THR A 39 1.36 -2.96 9.98
N LEU A 40 1.03 -3.47 8.78
CA LEU A 40 -0.05 -4.43 8.57
C LEU A 40 0.34 -5.89 8.81
N GLY A 41 1.54 -6.17 9.35
CA GLY A 41 1.99 -7.53 9.65
C GLY A 41 2.19 -8.41 8.41
N GLY A 42 2.61 -7.81 7.28
CA GLY A 42 2.89 -8.51 6.03
C GLY A 42 1.65 -8.85 5.20
N LEU A 43 0.52 -8.19 5.44
CA LEU A 43 -0.74 -8.46 4.73
C LEU A 43 -0.63 -8.26 3.22
N LEU A 44 -0.03 -7.16 2.76
CA LEU A 44 0.15 -6.88 1.32
C LEU A 44 1.09 -7.91 0.70
N THR A 45 2.17 -8.28 1.38
CA THR A 45 3.06 -9.36 0.93
C THR A 45 2.30 -10.68 0.73
N LYS A 46 1.39 -11.04 1.65
CA LYS A 46 0.55 -12.24 1.52
C LYS A 46 -0.39 -12.16 0.31
N LEU A 47 -1.01 -11.00 0.07
CA LEU A 47 -1.91 -10.77 -1.08
C LEU A 47 -1.18 -10.78 -2.42
N ILE A 48 0.07 -10.33 -2.45
CA ILE A 48 0.93 -10.45 -3.63
C ILE A 48 1.29 -11.92 -3.87
N ALA A 49 1.67 -12.64 -2.82
CA ALA A 49 2.04 -14.06 -2.90
C ALA A 49 0.88 -14.97 -3.32
N SER A 50 -0.37 -14.65 -2.93
CA SER A 50 -1.57 -15.36 -3.40
C SER A 50 -1.93 -15.03 -4.86
N GLY A 51 -1.36 -13.96 -5.42
CA GLY A 51 -1.67 -13.45 -6.76
C GLY A 51 -2.95 -12.61 -6.82
N ASP A 52 -3.54 -12.26 -5.68
CA ASP A 52 -4.69 -11.36 -5.59
C ASP A 52 -4.30 -9.94 -6.00
N VAL A 53 -3.05 -9.56 -5.74
CA VAL A 53 -2.49 -8.25 -6.11
C VAL A 53 -1.30 -8.46 -7.03
N LYS A 54 -1.42 -8.00 -8.28
CA LYS A 54 -0.39 -8.18 -9.33
C LYS A 54 0.33 -6.91 -9.74
N GLY A 55 -0.13 -5.74 -9.28
CA GLY A 55 0.45 -4.43 -9.64
C GLY A 55 0.28 -4.02 -11.11
N LYS A 56 -0.65 -4.65 -11.84
CA LYS A 56 -0.90 -4.29 -13.25
C LYS A 56 -1.36 -2.85 -13.38
N PHE A 57 -0.93 -2.19 -14.45
CA PHE A 57 -1.36 -0.83 -14.75
C PHE A 57 -2.89 -0.72 -14.80
N GLY A 58 -3.43 0.31 -14.15
CA GLY A 58 -4.88 0.56 -14.06
C GLY A 58 -5.64 -0.31 -13.05
N ASN A 59 -4.98 -1.28 -12.39
CA ASN A 59 -5.62 -2.04 -11.31
C ASN A 59 -5.47 -1.33 -9.96
N THR A 60 -6.47 -1.52 -9.11
CA THR A 60 -6.47 -1.03 -7.74
C THR A 60 -7.05 -2.11 -6.83
N THR A 61 -6.43 -2.28 -5.67
CA THR A 61 -6.91 -3.18 -4.61
C THR A 61 -7.16 -2.34 -3.37
N ILE A 62 -8.36 -2.49 -2.79
CA ILE A 62 -8.73 -1.81 -1.54
C ILE A 62 -8.63 -2.85 -0.42
N VAL A 63 -7.90 -2.50 0.64
CA VAL A 63 -7.74 -3.34 1.83
C VAL A 63 -8.43 -2.64 2.98
N HIS A 64 -9.41 -3.30 3.59
CA HIS A 64 -10.07 -2.81 4.79
C HIS A 64 -9.37 -3.40 6.01
N THR A 65 -8.92 -2.53 6.91
CA THR A 65 -8.32 -2.89 8.19
C THR A 65 -9.35 -2.68 9.30
N LEU A 66 -9.34 -3.55 10.33
CA LEU A 66 -10.21 -3.45 11.50
C LEU A 66 -9.68 -2.46 12.54
#